data_AF-A0A7D5H5K0-F1
#
_entry.id   AF-A0A7D5H5K0-F1
#
_cell.length_a   1.000
_cell.length_b   1.000
_cell.length_c   1.000
_cell.angle_alpha   90.00
_cell.angle_beta   90.00
_cell.angle_gamma   90.00
#
_symmetry.space_group_name_H-M   'P 1'
#
loop_
_entity.id
_entity.type
_entity.pdbx_description
1 polymer ?
#
loop_
_entity_poly.entity_id
_entity_poly.type
_entity_poly.pdbx_seq_one_letter_code
_entity_poly.pdbx_strand_id
1 'polypeptide(L)' 'MSCLICAGSAEDLQCEGEWEERHCPECGRYRMSHELVLTLMEQGQIFDVHKMRAWLQAQRHHCQVPSVEIHEALLVP' A
#
# COMPACT_ATOMS: atom_id res chain seq x y z
N MET A 1 -9.28 6.99 -8.52
CA MET A 1 -8.43 5.78 -8.48
C MET A 1 -8.87 4.90 -7.32
N SER A 2 -8.38 3.65 -7.22
CA SER A 2 -8.75 2.70 -6.16
C SER A 2 -7.61 2.43 -5.18
N CYS A 3 -7.88 2.29 -3.89
CA CYS A 3 -6.90 1.90 -2.89
C CYS A 3 -6.32 0.53 -3.25
N LEU A 4 -5.00 0.44 -3.34
CA LEU A 4 -4.27 -0.81 -3.61
C LEU A 4 -4.41 -1.85 -2.48
N ILE A 5 -4.85 -1.44 -1.28
CA ILE A 5 -5.02 -2.33 -0.12
C ILE A 5 -6.46 -2.83 0.02
N CYS A 6 -7.45 -1.93 0.01
CA CYS A 6 -8.85 -2.28 0.28
C CYS A 6 -9.78 -2.18 -0.93
N ALA A 7 -9.26 -1.87 -2.12
CA ALA A 7 -10.02 -1.64 -3.35
C ALA A 7 -11.10 -0.52 -3.27
N GLY A 8 -11.21 0.19 -2.15
CA GLY A 8 -12.11 1.34 -1.99
C GLY A 8 -11.62 2.59 -2.72
N SER A 9 -12.37 3.69 -2.63
CA SER A 9 -11.96 4.96 -3.23
C SER A 9 -10.65 5.48 -2.61
N ALA A 10 -9.72 5.89 -3.46
CA ALA A 10 -8.50 6.57 -3.05
C ALA A 10 -8.12 7.67 -4.04
N GLU A 11 -7.52 8.72 -3.49
CA GLU A 11 -6.78 9.71 -4.25
C GLU A 11 -5.43 9.11 -4.63
N ASP A 12 -5.02 9.36 -5.87
CA ASP A 12 -3.71 9.03 -6.40
C ASP A 12 -2.87 10.29 -6.35
N LEU A 13 -1.78 10.23 -5.60
CA LEU A 13 -0.90 11.35 -5.35
C LEU A 13 0.32 11.20 -6.25
N GLN A 14 0.65 12.28 -6.96
CA GLN A 14 1.84 12.32 -7.80
C GLN A 14 3.08 12.09 -6.93
N CYS A 15 3.81 11.00 -7.21
CA CYS A 15 5.05 10.64 -6.54
C CYS A 15 6.18 10.61 -7.58
N GLU A 16 7.41 10.89 -7.16
CA GLU A 16 8.60 10.76 -8.01
C GLU A 16 9.16 9.33 -7.94
N GLY A 17 9.67 8.83 -9.07
CA GLY A 17 10.32 7.53 -9.15
C GLY A 17 9.34 6.35 -9.33
N GLU A 18 9.75 5.16 -8.91
CA GLU A 18 9.03 3.90 -9.15
C GLU A 18 8.02 3.58 -8.03
N TRP A 19 7.23 4.58 -7.65
CA TRP A 19 6.29 4.51 -6.53
C TRP A 19 4.89 4.99 -6.93
N GLU A 20 3.88 4.24 -6.50
CA GLU A 20 2.50 4.72 -6.46
C GLU A 20 2.16 5.20 -5.05
N GLU A 21 1.74 6.44 -4.92
CA GLU A 21 1.32 6.98 -3.63
C GLU A 21 -0.19 7.17 -3.60
N ARG A 22 -0.85 6.53 -2.63
CA ARG A 22 -2.31 6.58 -2.50
C ARG A 22 -2.70 7.20 -1.18
N HIS A 23 -3.76 8.00 -1.22
CA HIS A 23 -4.42 8.50 -0.04
C HIS A 23 -5.86 7.98 0.00
N CYS A 24 -6.07 7.00 0.88
CA CYS A 24 -7.37 6.38 1.10
C CYS A 24 -7.99 6.92 2.40
N PRO A 25 -9.29 7.28 2.44
CA PRO A 25 -9.95 7.68 3.69
C PRO A 25 -9.88 6.61 4.79
N GLU A 26 -9.83 5.34 4.39
CA GLU A 26 -9.86 4.21 5.31
C GLU A 26 -8.46 3.68 5.66
N CYS A 27 -7.59 3.53 4.66
CA CYS A 27 -6.22 3.02 4.87
C CYS A 27 -5.22 4.13 5.23
N GLY A 28 -5.60 5.39 5.00
CA GLY A 28 -4.74 6.57 5.10
C GLY A 28 -3.79 6.72 3.91
N ARG A 29 -2.77 7.56 4.09
CA ARG A 29 -1.70 7.81 3.10
C ARG A 29 -0.60 6.76 3.22
N TYR A 30 -0.14 6.25 2.07
CA TYR A 30 0.96 5.30 1.93
C TYR A 30 1.49 5.33 0.49
N ARG A 31 2.70 4.81 0.27
CA ARG A 31 3.24 4.54 -1.07
C ARG A 31 3.58 3.07 -1.25
N MET A 32 3.57 2.59 -2.48
CA MET A 32 3.83 1.21 -2.84
C MET A 32 4.75 1.16 -4.05
N SER A 33 5.74 0.27 -4.08
CA SER A 33 6.64 0.18 -5.23
C SER A 33 5.88 -0.33 -6.46
N HIS A 34 6.21 0.18 -7.65
CA HIS A 34 5.63 -0.31 -8.91
C HIS A 34 5.81 -1.82 -9.08
N GLU A 35 6.99 -2.34 -8.70
CA GLU A 35 7.28 -3.77 -8.74
C GLU A 35 6.26 -4.59 -7.93
N LEU A 36 5.93 -4.15 -6.72
CA LEU A 36 4.95 -4.82 -5.88
C LEU A 36 3.54 -4.72 -6.48
N VAL A 37 3.14 -3.54 -6.98
CA VAL A 37 1.83 -3.37 -7.63
C VAL A 37 1.68 -4.32 -8.81
N LEU A 38 2.68 -4.37 -9.69
CA LEU A 38 2.71 -5.28 -10.84
C LEU A 38 2.65 -6.74 -10.41
N THR A 39 3.45 -7.13 -9.40
CA THR A 39 3.47 -8.50 -8.88
C THR A 39 2.09 -8.93 -8.37
N LEU A 40 1.40 -8.07 -7.61
CA LEU A 40 0.07 -8.36 -7.09
C LEU A 40 -0.96 -8.49 -8.21
N MET A 41 -0.89 -7.62 -9.23
CA MET A 41 -1.77 -7.69 -10.39
C MET A 41 -1.56 -8.96 -11.20
N GLU A 42 -0.32 -9.35 -11.47
CA GLU A 42 0.03 -10.56 -12.21
C GLU A 42 -0.41 -11.83 -11.49
N GLN A 43 -0.27 -11.85 -10.16
CA GLN A 43 -0.64 -13.01 -9.34
C GLN A 43 -2.12 -13.01 -8.93
N GLY A 44 -2.88 -11.94 -9.21
CA GLY A 44 -4.25 -11.76 -8.75
C GLY A 44 -4.37 -11.75 -7.22
N GLN A 45 -3.31 -11.32 -6.52
CA GLN A 45 -3.26 -11.29 -5.06
C GLN A 45 -3.87 -10.00 -4.51
N ILE A 46 -4.47 -10.13 -3.33
CA ILE A 46 -5.02 -9.00 -2.57
C ILE A 46 -4.39 -8.96 -1.18
N PHE A 47 -4.37 -7.78 -0.58
CA PHE A 47 -3.94 -7.62 0.80
C PHE A 47 -5.02 -8.08 1.79
N ASP A 48 -4.57 -8.63 2.91
CA ASP A 48 -5.38 -8.63 4.12
C ASP A 48 -5.49 -7.19 4.63
N VAL A 49 -6.66 -6.60 4.44
CA VAL A 49 -6.95 -5.20 4.78
C VAL A 49 -6.69 -4.90 6.25
N HIS A 50 -7.03 -5.83 7.15
CA HIS A 50 -6.89 -5.62 8.59
C HIS A 50 -5.42 -5.66 8.99
N LYS A 51 -4.68 -6.66 8.52
CA LYS A 51 -3.23 -6.76 8.79
C LYS A 51 -2.48 -5.55 8.24
N MET A 52 -2.77 -5.12 7.01
CA MET A 52 -2.10 -3.97 6.41
C MET A 52 -2.43 -2.65 7.09
N ARG A 53 -3.68 -2.44 7.54
CA ARG A 53 -4.01 -1.23 8.32
C ARG A 53 -3.26 -1.19 9.65
N ALA A 54 -3.18 -2.32 10.36
CA ALA A 54 -2.41 -2.41 11.60
C ALA A 54 -0.93 -2.13 11.36
N TRP A 55 -0.36 -2.69 10.28
CA TRP A 55 1.03 -2.44 9.89
C TRP A 55 1.27 -0.96 9.52
N LEU A 56 0.40 -0.36 8.71
CA LEU A 56 0.48 1.07 8.35
C LEU A 56 0.43 1.96 9.58
N GLN A 57 -0.45 1.64 10.53
CA GLN A 57 -0.53 2.36 11.80
C GLN A 57 0.77 2.26 12.59
N ALA A 58 1.37 1.08 12.68
CA ALA A 58 2.65 0.88 13.34
C ALA A 58 3.78 1.69 12.66
N GLN A 59 3.85 1.67 11.33
CA GLN A 59 4.88 2.39 10.57
C GLN A 59 4.78 3.91 10.67
N ARG A 60 3.57 4.45 10.88
CA ARG A 60 3.36 5.89 11.08
C ARG A 60 4.06 6.46 12.30
N HIS A 61 4.44 5.61 13.26
CA HIS A 61 5.27 6.03 14.39
C HIS A 61 6.73 6.30 13.99
N HIS A 62 7.17 5.77 12.84
CA HIS A 62 8.55 5.87 12.37
C HIS A 62 8.69 6.81 11.16
N CYS A 63 7.67 6.94 10.32
CA CYS A 63 7.68 7.80 9.14
C CYS A 63 6.28 8.38 8.83
N GLN A 64 6.23 9.54 8.15
CA GLN A 64 4.93 10.17 7.83
C GLN A 64 4.16 9.44 6.72
N VAL A 65 4.88 8.88 5.75
CA VAL A 65 4.31 8.14 4.62
C VAL A 65 4.96 6.76 4.59
N PRO A 66 4.30 5.72 5.14
CA PRO A 66 4.77 4.35 5.06
C PRO A 66 4.97 3.93 3.60
N SER A 67 6.09 3.25 3.34
CA SER A 67 6.43 2.69 2.03
C SER A 67 6.17 1.20 2.12
N VAL A 68 5.40 0.61 1.20
CA VAL A 68 5.15 -0.82 1.16
C VAL A 68 5.97 -1.42 0.03
N GLU A 69 6.94 -2.24 0.37
CA GLU A 69 7.72 -3.02 -0.59
C GLU A 69 7.38 -4.50 -0.54
N ILE A 70 7.86 -5.27 -1.53
CA ILE A 70 7.54 -6.70 -1.66
C ILE A 70 7.88 -7.51 -0.41
N HIS A 71 8.95 -7.15 0.29
CA HIS A 71 9.38 -7.82 1.51
C HIS A 71 8.48 -7.51 2.73
N GLU A 72 7.72 -6.42 2.68
CA GLU A 72 6.78 -6.01 3.74
C GLU A 72 5.35 -6.47 3.42
N ALA A 73 5.00 -6.57 2.14
CA ALA A 73 3.71 -7.06 1.66
C ALA A 73 3.53 -8.58 1.83
N LEU A 74 4.63 -9.33 1.79
CA LEU A 74 4.66 -10.75 2.09
C LEU A 74 4.64 -10.96 3.62
N LEU A 75 3.51 -10.62 4.24
CA LEU A 75 3.17 -11.20 5.54
C LEU A 75 2.89 -12.69 5.32
N VAL A 76 3.97 -13.48 5.32
CA VAL A 76 3.99 -14.95 5.21
C VAL A 76 2.96 -15.59 6.17
N PRO A 77 2.44 -16.79 5.82
CA PRO A 77 1.11 -17.30 6.20
C PRO A 77 0.86 -17.46 7.71
#